data_AF-A0A9D9ILC9-F1
#
_entry.id   AF-A0A9D9ILC9-F1
#
_cell.length_a   1.000
_cell.length_b   1.000
_cell.length_c   1.000
_cell.angle_alpha   90.00
_cell.angle_beta   90.00
_cell.angle_gamma   90.00
#
_symmetry.space_group_name_H-M   'P 1'
#
loop_
_entity.id
_entity.type
_entity.pdbx_description
1 polymer ?
#
loop_
_entity_poly.entity_id
_entity_poly.type
_entity_poly.pdbx_seq_one_letter_code
_entity_poly.pdbx_strand_id
1 'polypeptide(L)'
;MMILTAVWIAAVSCACGAGTQDCSRSADEAETAVADGWVIETDDYEAHYTGVPVANGILGILPWKEPFSVRHIILNNVSERLAPDQVNRTVRGINPFGLSMEVDGNAEYDISDWRQRIDMKNAEHVTEFAADGKVMVRYSFTALRNLPYSMLLRVEVTALE
;
A
#
# COMPACT_ATOMS: atom_id res chain seq x y z
N MET A 1 36.36 -27.00 18.78
CA MET A 1 36.19 -26.87 17.31
C MET A 1 35.32 -28.03 16.84
N MET A 2 34.43 -27.81 15.86
CA MET A 2 33.19 -28.57 15.50
C MET A 2 31.99 -28.15 16.37
N ILE A 3 31.31 -27.04 16.09
CA ILE A 3 30.28 -26.75 15.05
C ILE A 3 29.01 -27.60 15.25
N LEU A 4 28.03 -26.99 15.92
CA LEU A 4 26.62 -27.41 15.93
C LEU A 4 25.93 -26.90 14.67
N THR A 5 25.27 -27.77 13.93
CA THR A 5 24.19 -27.42 12.98
C THR A 5 23.02 -28.35 13.21
N ALA A 6 21.96 -27.84 13.84
CA ALA A 6 20.67 -28.50 13.93
C ALA A 6 19.76 -27.90 12.85
N VAL A 7 19.58 -28.65 11.75
CA VAL A 7 18.51 -28.42 10.78
C VAL A 7 17.30 -29.21 11.29
N TRP A 8 16.26 -28.52 11.75
CA TRP A 8 14.97 -29.14 12.03
C TRP A 8 14.03 -28.87 10.86
N ILE A 9 13.80 -29.91 10.07
CA ILE A 9 12.66 -30.03 9.16
C ILE A 9 11.47 -30.47 10.04
N ALA A 10 10.49 -29.60 10.23
CA ALA A 10 9.20 -29.98 10.80
C ALA A 10 8.19 -30.16 9.66
N ALA A 11 8.08 -31.39 9.17
CA ALA A 11 6.88 -31.84 8.47
C ALA A 11 5.79 -32.06 9.53
N VAL A 12 4.79 -31.18 9.58
CA VAL A 12 3.60 -31.39 10.41
C VAL A 12 2.68 -32.36 9.68
N SER A 13 2.81 -33.65 10.03
CA SER A 13 1.79 -34.66 9.77
C SER A 13 0.74 -34.53 10.87
N CYS A 14 -0.49 -34.18 10.48
CA CYS A 14 -1.62 -34.12 11.40
C CYS A 14 -2.12 -35.54 11.67
N ALA A 15 -1.71 -36.11 12.79
CA ALA A 15 -2.31 -37.31 13.36
C ALA A 15 -3.56 -36.91 14.16
N CYS A 16 -4.74 -37.18 13.61
CA CYS A 16 -6.02 -36.93 14.28
C CYS A 16 -6.29 -38.08 15.28
N GLY A 17 -5.91 -37.87 16.54
CA GLY A 17 -6.25 -38.72 17.67
C GLY A 17 -7.57 -38.28 18.31
N ALA A 18 -8.45 -39.25 18.59
CA ALA A 18 -9.75 -39.03 19.20
C ALA A 18 -9.63 -38.36 20.58
N GLY A 19 -10.06 -37.11 20.66
CA GLY A 19 -10.22 -36.34 21.89
C GLY A 19 -10.87 -35.02 21.52
N THR A 20 -12.07 -34.75 22.05
CA THR A 20 -12.79 -33.49 21.88
C THR A 20 -11.97 -32.35 22.47
N GLN A 21 -11.18 -31.69 21.63
CA GLN A 21 -10.50 -30.46 21.95
C GLN A 21 -10.75 -29.48 20.81
N ASP A 22 -11.44 -28.41 21.16
CA ASP A 22 -11.96 -27.38 20.29
C ASP A 22 -10.80 -26.71 19.52
N CYS A 23 -10.65 -27.02 18.23
CA CYS A 23 -9.63 -26.45 17.35
C CYS A 23 -9.90 -24.98 16.95
N SER A 24 -10.90 -24.33 17.55
CA SER A 24 -11.25 -22.94 17.25
C SER A 24 -10.29 -21.90 17.83
N ARG A 25 -9.35 -22.28 18.72
CA ARG A 25 -8.56 -21.31 19.51
C ARG A 25 -7.12 -21.06 19.03
N SER A 26 -6.68 -21.67 17.93
CA SER A 26 -5.32 -21.49 17.40
C SER A 26 -5.27 -20.81 16.02
N ALA A 27 -6.40 -20.32 15.52
CA ALA A 27 -6.47 -19.47 14.33
C ALA A 27 -6.45 -17.96 14.67
N ASP A 28 -6.78 -17.58 15.92
CA ASP A 28 -7.06 -16.20 16.31
C ASP A 28 -5.83 -15.25 16.38
N GLU A 29 -4.59 -15.74 16.37
CA GLU A 29 -3.40 -14.88 16.51
C GLU A 29 -2.67 -14.59 15.18
N ALA A 30 -3.14 -15.15 14.06
CA ALA A 30 -2.63 -14.84 12.71
C ALA A 30 -3.70 -14.22 11.79
N GLU A 31 -4.85 -13.82 12.34
CA GLU A 31 -6.00 -13.30 11.61
C GLU A 31 -6.36 -11.87 12.06
N THR A 32 -5.37 -10.99 12.21
CA THR A 32 -5.61 -9.54 12.43
C THR A 32 -5.44 -8.69 11.17
N ALA A 33 -5.05 -9.30 10.04
CA ALA A 33 -4.94 -8.64 8.73
C ALA A 33 -6.21 -8.77 7.85
N VAL A 34 -7.16 -9.63 8.21
CA VAL A 34 -8.42 -9.84 7.46
C VAL A 34 -9.64 -9.36 8.26
N ALA A 35 -9.51 -8.25 9.00
CA ALA A 35 -10.50 -7.89 10.02
C ALA A 35 -11.83 -7.29 9.50
N ASP A 36 -12.05 -7.09 8.19
CA ASP A 36 -13.36 -6.68 7.64
C ASP A 36 -13.61 -7.13 6.18
N GLY A 37 -12.65 -7.83 5.55
CA GLY A 37 -12.72 -8.21 4.12
C GLY A 37 -12.68 -7.05 3.10
N TRP A 38 -12.73 -5.80 3.58
CA TRP A 38 -12.69 -4.57 2.78
C TRP A 38 -11.28 -3.99 2.62
N VAL A 39 -10.30 -4.55 3.31
CA VAL A 39 -8.92 -4.06 3.33
C VAL A 39 -8.02 -5.08 2.66
N ILE A 40 -7.19 -4.62 1.73
CA ILE A 40 -6.07 -5.38 1.19
C ILE A 40 -4.80 -4.63 1.59
N GLU A 41 -3.84 -5.34 2.16
CA GLU A 41 -2.58 -4.75 2.65
C GLU A 41 -1.35 -5.54 2.21
N THR A 42 -0.21 -4.85 2.21
CA THR A 42 1.12 -5.39 1.93
C THR A 42 2.17 -4.60 2.69
N ASP A 43 3.21 -5.29 3.14
CA ASP A 43 4.35 -4.73 3.87
C ASP A 43 5.72 -5.09 3.24
N ASP A 44 5.73 -5.96 2.23
CA ASP A 44 6.94 -6.28 1.48
C ASP A 44 7.25 -5.18 0.44
N TYR A 45 8.23 -4.34 0.76
CA TYR A 45 8.70 -3.26 -0.11
C TYR A 45 9.55 -3.73 -1.31
N GLU A 46 10.24 -4.87 -1.17
CA GLU A 46 11.18 -5.40 -2.17
C GLU A 46 10.51 -6.34 -3.17
N ALA A 47 9.32 -6.85 -2.84
CA ALA A 47 8.50 -7.66 -3.74
C ALA A 47 8.19 -6.96 -5.07
N HIS A 48 7.83 -7.77 -6.06
CA HIS A 48 7.26 -7.29 -7.31
C HIS A 48 5.90 -6.64 -7.08
N TYR A 49 5.93 -5.34 -6.78
CA TYR A 49 4.75 -4.56 -6.44
C TYR A 49 3.99 -4.10 -7.68
N THR A 50 2.68 -4.34 -7.69
CA THR A 50 1.73 -3.76 -8.64
C THR A 50 0.84 -2.78 -7.90
N GLY A 51 1.06 -1.48 -8.13
CA GLY A 51 0.29 -0.41 -7.49
C GLY A 51 -1.22 -0.57 -7.65
N VAL A 52 -1.96 -0.19 -6.62
CA VAL A 52 -3.42 -0.28 -6.59
C VAL A 52 -4.04 1.11 -6.79
N PRO A 53 -4.82 1.33 -7.86
CA PRO A 53 -5.41 2.64 -8.10
C PRO A 53 -6.64 2.91 -7.22
N VAL A 54 -6.84 4.17 -6.87
CA VAL A 54 -8.11 4.67 -6.31
C VAL A 54 -8.71 5.72 -7.24
N ALA A 55 -10.03 5.70 -7.40
CA ALA A 55 -10.73 6.54 -8.36
C ALA A 55 -12.18 6.82 -7.95
N ASN A 56 -12.73 7.95 -8.43
CA ASN A 56 -14.13 8.34 -8.21
C ASN A 56 -14.97 8.29 -9.50
N GLY A 57 -14.42 7.72 -10.59
CA GLY A 57 -15.04 7.64 -11.91
C GLY A 57 -14.72 8.80 -12.85
N ILE A 58 -14.29 9.95 -12.34
CA ILE A 58 -13.83 11.10 -13.15
C ILE A 58 -12.31 11.22 -13.09
N LEU A 59 -11.73 11.05 -11.91
CA LEU A 59 -10.30 11.07 -11.65
C LEU A 59 -9.86 9.72 -11.07
N GLY A 60 -8.73 9.22 -11.54
CA GLY A 60 -8.06 8.06 -10.97
C GLY A 60 -6.58 8.36 -10.71
N ILE A 61 -6.08 7.90 -9.57
CA ILE A 61 -4.68 7.99 -9.19
C ILE A 61 -4.12 6.59 -8.98
N LEU A 62 -2.89 6.39 -9.44
CA LEU A 62 -2.10 5.18 -9.20
C LEU A 62 -0.90 5.55 -8.30
N PRO A 63 -1.04 5.43 -6.97
CA PRO A 63 0.08 5.48 -6.05
C PRO A 63 1.11 4.41 -6.39
N TRP A 64 2.36 4.68 -6.04
CA TRP A 64 3.48 3.78 -6.29
C TRP A 64 4.18 3.41 -4.98
N LYS A 65 5.22 2.57 -5.06
CA LYS A 65 5.90 2.05 -3.86
C LYS A 65 6.73 3.11 -3.15
N GLU A 66 7.43 3.95 -3.91
CA GLU A 66 8.30 4.99 -3.37
C GLU A 66 7.45 6.07 -2.67
N PRO A 67 7.94 6.65 -1.56
CA PRO A 67 7.21 7.66 -0.80
C PRO A 67 6.76 8.82 -1.67
N PHE A 68 5.51 9.26 -1.50
CA PHE A 68 4.88 10.36 -2.24
C PHE A 68 4.90 10.22 -3.77
N SER A 69 5.26 9.05 -4.30
CA SER A 69 5.33 8.79 -5.73
C SER A 69 3.98 8.37 -6.29
N VAL A 70 3.61 8.98 -7.41
CA VAL A 70 2.39 8.68 -8.16
C VAL A 70 2.80 8.35 -9.58
N ARG A 71 2.51 7.12 -9.99
CA ARG A 71 2.92 6.64 -11.30
C ARG A 71 2.08 7.25 -12.42
N HIS A 72 0.76 7.23 -12.26
CA HIS A 72 -0.19 7.70 -13.28
C HIS A 72 -1.37 8.42 -12.62
N ILE A 73 -1.78 9.52 -13.24
CA ILE A 73 -3.09 10.14 -13.01
C ILE A 73 -3.88 9.98 -14.30
N ILE A 74 -5.11 9.51 -14.19
CA ILE A 74 -5.99 9.27 -15.31
C ILE A 74 -7.23 10.15 -15.16
N LEU A 75 -7.58 10.84 -16.23
CA LEU A 75 -8.78 11.66 -16.32
C LEU A 75 -9.78 10.96 -17.24
N ASN A 76 -11.03 10.89 -16.81
CA ASN A 76 -12.09 10.36 -17.65
C ASN A 76 -12.27 11.24 -18.89
N ASN A 77 -12.56 10.59 -20.03
CA ASN A 77 -12.84 11.24 -21.32
C ASN A 77 -11.69 12.11 -21.89
N VAL A 78 -10.47 11.98 -21.36
CA VAL A 78 -9.27 12.62 -21.91
C VAL A 78 -8.42 11.56 -22.60
N SER A 79 -8.40 11.63 -23.92
CA SER A 79 -7.76 10.62 -24.76
C SER A 79 -7.17 11.26 -26.00
N GLU A 80 -6.06 10.73 -26.47
CA GLU A 80 -5.32 11.23 -27.63
C GLU A 80 -5.04 10.10 -28.62
N ARG A 81 -5.06 10.47 -29.90
CA ARG A 81 -4.58 9.65 -31.01
C ARG A 81 -3.36 10.33 -31.65
N LEU A 82 -2.18 9.75 -31.45
CA LEU A 82 -0.91 10.35 -31.88
C LEU A 82 -0.71 10.30 -33.40
N ALA A 83 -1.34 9.35 -34.10
CA ALA A 83 -1.24 9.22 -35.56
C ALA A 83 -2.52 8.62 -36.16
N PRO A 84 -2.80 8.85 -37.46
CA PRO A 84 -4.02 8.37 -38.10
C PRO A 84 -4.22 6.85 -38.08
N ASP A 85 -3.14 6.07 -38.02
CA ASP A 85 -3.14 4.61 -37.98
C ASP A 85 -3.18 4.04 -36.55
N GLN A 86 -3.12 4.89 -35.52
CA GLN A 86 -3.11 4.46 -34.12
C GLN A 86 -4.49 4.50 -33.48
N VAL A 87 -4.67 3.63 -32.49
CA VAL A 87 -5.84 3.61 -31.61
C VAL A 87 -5.79 4.77 -30.62
N ASN A 88 -6.97 5.22 -30.17
CA ASN A 88 -7.08 6.24 -29.15
C ASN A 88 -6.59 5.70 -27.79
N ARG A 89 -5.74 6.46 -27.10
CA ARG A 89 -5.16 6.09 -25.79
C ARG A 89 -5.52 7.14 -24.76
N THR A 90 -5.77 6.71 -23.53
CA THR A 90 -5.98 7.63 -22.41
C THR A 90 -4.70 8.43 -22.13
N VAL A 91 -4.85 9.74 -21.97
CA VAL A 91 -3.73 10.63 -21.67
C VAL A 91 -3.41 10.54 -20.18
N ARG A 92 -2.12 10.54 -19.85
CA ARG A 92 -1.66 10.67 -18.46
C ARG A 92 -1.79 12.12 -18.03
N GLY A 93 -2.57 12.36 -16.99
CA GLY A 93 -2.74 13.66 -16.36
C GLY A 93 -1.47 14.14 -15.66
N ILE A 94 -1.45 15.44 -15.37
CA ILE A 94 -0.40 16.09 -14.58
C ILE A 94 -0.56 15.64 -13.12
N ASN A 95 0.54 15.33 -12.44
CA ASN A 95 0.54 15.03 -11.00
C ASN A 95 0.49 16.33 -10.17
N PRO A 96 -0.61 16.64 -9.47
CA PRO A 96 -0.70 17.83 -8.63
C PRO A 96 -0.12 17.61 -7.22
N PHE A 97 0.19 16.37 -6.84
CA PHE A 97 0.61 16.00 -5.47
C PHE A 97 2.13 16.01 -5.29
N GLY A 98 2.85 16.87 -6.01
CA GLY A 98 4.32 16.96 -5.97
C GLY A 98 4.84 17.40 -4.60
N LEU A 99 4.83 16.49 -3.63
CA LEU A 99 5.31 16.69 -2.27
C LEU A 99 6.76 16.21 -2.17
N SER A 100 7.53 16.94 -1.38
CA SER A 100 8.88 16.58 -0.94
C SER A 100 8.95 16.69 0.58
N MET A 101 9.68 15.78 1.20
CA MET A 101 9.90 15.75 2.64
C MET A 101 11.40 15.70 2.91
N GLU A 102 11.82 16.40 3.96
CA GLU A 102 13.18 16.36 4.48
C GLU A 102 13.12 16.03 5.98
N VAL A 103 14.05 15.19 6.45
CA VAL A 103 14.24 14.85 7.86
C VAL A 103 15.57 15.43 8.28
N ASP A 104 15.58 16.30 9.30
CA ASP A 104 16.78 17.01 9.78
C ASP A 104 17.59 17.73 8.68
N GLY A 105 16.91 18.20 7.62
CA GLY A 105 17.53 18.88 6.48
C GLY A 105 18.09 17.96 5.39
N ASN A 106 17.86 16.64 5.48
CA ASN A 106 18.21 15.67 4.45
C ASN A 106 16.95 15.20 3.70
N ALA A 107 17.00 15.25 2.37
CA ALA A 107 15.94 14.71 1.49
C ALA A 107 16.08 13.19 1.24
N GLU A 108 17.24 12.63 1.57
CA GLU A 108 17.49 11.19 1.56
C GLU A 108 17.35 10.67 3.00
N TYR A 109 16.47 9.69 3.18
CA TYR A 109 16.20 9.03 4.44
C TYR A 109 15.94 7.55 4.19
N ASP A 110 16.31 6.72 5.16
CA ASP A 110 16.04 5.28 5.12
C ASP A 110 14.57 5.04 5.48
N ILE A 111 13.94 4.12 4.74
CA ILE A 111 12.53 3.76 4.92
C ILE A 111 12.48 2.43 5.67
N SER A 112 11.81 2.41 6.82
CA SER A 112 11.49 1.19 7.56
C SER A 112 9.99 1.08 7.82
N ASP A 113 9.53 -0.10 8.22
CA ASP A 113 8.12 -0.37 8.56
C ASP A 113 7.13 0.09 7.49
N TRP A 114 7.51 -0.07 6.23
CA TRP A 114 6.67 0.31 5.11
C TRP A 114 5.43 -0.59 5.06
N ARG A 115 4.27 0.03 4.91
CA ARG A 115 2.99 -0.66 4.73
C ARG A 115 2.11 0.13 3.78
N GLN A 116 1.47 -0.57 2.85
CA GLN A 116 0.43 -0.02 2.01
C GLN A 116 -0.85 -0.81 2.17
N ARG A 117 -1.97 -0.09 2.24
CA ARG A 117 -3.30 -0.66 2.37
C ARG A 117 -4.30 0.10 1.53
N ILE A 118 -5.24 -0.63 0.96
CA ILE A 118 -6.42 -0.06 0.31
C ILE A 118 -7.66 -0.41 1.11
N ASP A 119 -8.34 0.61 1.61
CA ASP A 119 -9.66 0.51 2.19
C ASP A 119 -10.69 0.70 1.07
N MET A 120 -11.30 -0.41 0.64
CA MET A 120 -12.27 -0.42 -0.44
C MET A 120 -13.63 0.17 -0.03
N LYS A 121 -13.93 0.23 1.28
CA LYS A 121 -15.19 0.75 1.82
C LYS A 121 -15.19 2.28 1.75
N ASN A 122 -14.07 2.90 2.11
CA ASN A 122 -13.88 4.35 2.08
C ASN A 122 -13.23 4.86 0.79
N ALA A 123 -12.80 3.97 -0.12
CA ALA A 123 -12.04 4.28 -1.32
C ALA A 123 -10.77 5.09 -1.02
N GLU A 124 -10.05 4.63 0.00
CA GLU A 124 -8.83 5.26 0.50
C GLU A 124 -7.63 4.35 0.28
N HIS A 125 -6.57 4.90 -0.31
CA HIS A 125 -5.26 4.24 -0.38
C HIS A 125 -4.35 4.89 0.65
N VAL A 126 -3.89 4.12 1.63
CA VAL A 126 -3.04 4.60 2.73
C VAL A 126 -1.67 3.96 2.61
N THR A 127 -0.64 4.78 2.77
CA THR A 127 0.75 4.35 2.88
C THR A 127 1.31 4.87 4.19
N GLU A 128 2.00 4.00 4.91
CA GLU A 128 2.66 4.27 6.18
C GLU A 128 4.12 3.83 6.06
N PHE A 129 5.03 4.64 6.60
CA PHE A 129 6.44 4.27 6.71
C PHE A 129 7.13 5.12 7.78
N ALA A 130 8.19 4.58 8.37
CA ALA A 130 9.10 5.33 9.23
C ALA A 130 10.28 5.84 8.41
N ALA A 131 10.61 7.12 8.59
CA ALA A 131 11.79 7.78 8.00
C ALA A 131 12.89 7.91 9.06
N ASP A 132 14.07 7.33 8.79
CA ASP A 132 15.24 7.29 9.66
C ASP A 132 14.98 6.77 11.10
N GLY A 133 13.86 6.08 11.32
CA GLY A 133 13.39 5.70 12.65
C GLY A 133 13.01 6.88 13.57
N LYS A 134 13.01 8.12 13.05
CA LYS A 134 12.73 9.36 13.81
C LYS A 134 11.33 9.91 13.57
N VAL A 135 10.74 9.61 12.42
CA VAL A 135 9.45 10.17 12.02
C VAL A 135 8.59 9.08 11.42
N MET A 136 7.39 8.89 11.96
CA MET A 136 6.35 8.07 11.35
C MET A 136 5.50 8.94 10.42
N VAL A 137 5.47 8.56 9.15
CA VAL A 137 4.70 9.25 8.10
C VAL A 137 3.56 8.35 7.68
N ARG A 138 2.36 8.93 7.68
CA ARG A 138 1.15 8.28 7.18
C ARG A 138 0.49 9.22 6.19
N TYR A 139 0.29 8.77 4.96
CA TYR A 139 -0.43 9.55 3.98
C TYR A 139 -1.54 8.73 3.31
N SER A 140 -2.61 9.42 2.92
CA SER A 140 -3.73 8.79 2.27
C SER A 140 -4.28 9.57 1.08
N PHE A 141 -4.59 8.84 0.01
CA PHE A 141 -5.32 9.34 -1.14
C PHE A 141 -6.76 8.89 -1.05
N THR A 142 -7.69 9.84 -1.02
CA THR A 142 -9.12 9.57 -1.03
C THR A 142 -9.75 10.11 -2.31
N ALA A 143 -10.41 9.21 -3.03
CA ALA A 143 -11.18 9.59 -4.21
C ALA A 143 -12.59 10.06 -3.80
N LEU A 144 -12.78 11.37 -3.71
CA LEU A 144 -14.02 11.97 -3.24
C LEU A 144 -15.14 11.76 -4.27
N ARG A 145 -16.18 11.00 -3.90
CA ARG A 145 -17.35 10.77 -4.78
C ARG A 145 -18.33 11.94 -4.80
N ASN A 146 -18.36 12.76 -3.74
CA ASN A 146 -19.22 13.94 -3.65
C ASN A 146 -18.63 15.18 -4.38
N LEU A 147 -17.31 15.20 -4.58
CA LEU A 147 -16.58 16.25 -5.28
C LEU A 147 -15.83 15.62 -6.46
N PRO A 148 -16.51 15.46 -7.62
CA PRO A 148 -16.04 14.60 -8.71
C PRO A 148 -14.70 15.03 -9.33
N TYR A 149 -14.36 16.33 -9.29
CA TYR A 149 -13.11 16.86 -9.82
C TYR A 149 -12.04 17.09 -8.74
N SER A 150 -12.18 16.45 -7.58
CA SER A 150 -11.25 16.61 -6.46
C SER A 150 -10.82 15.27 -5.91
N MET A 151 -9.56 15.22 -5.49
CA MET A 151 -9.01 14.15 -4.68
C MET A 151 -8.38 14.78 -3.45
N LEU A 152 -8.49 14.10 -2.31
CA LEU A 152 -7.89 14.55 -1.06
C LEU A 152 -6.62 13.76 -0.81
N LEU A 153 -5.52 14.47 -0.58
CA LEU A 153 -4.31 13.91 0.00
C LEU A 153 -4.21 14.40 1.44
N ARG A 154 -4.21 13.46 2.38
CA ARG A 154 -3.95 13.73 3.80
C ARG A 154 -2.55 13.23 4.13
N VAL A 155 -1.77 14.04 4.83
CA VAL A 155 -0.44 13.65 5.32
C VAL A 155 -0.41 13.92 6.82
N GLU A 156 -0.07 12.89 7.57
CA GLU A 156 0.10 12.90 9.02
C GLU A 156 1.55 12.55 9.31
N VAL A 157 2.20 13.39 10.09
CA VAL A 157 3.62 13.26 10.43
C VAL A 157 3.72 13.25 11.95
N THR A 158 4.28 12.18 12.50
CA THR A 158 4.43 11.99 13.95
C THR A 158 5.92 11.79 14.25
N ALA A 159 6.47 12.56 15.19
CA ALA A 159 7.82 12.35 15.67
C ALA A 159 7.89 11.11 16.57
N LEU A 160 8.90 10.27 16.36
CA LEU A 160 9.28 9.16 17.23
C LEU A 160 10.45 9.66 18.09
N GLU A 161 10.33 9.50 19.42
CA GLU A 161 11.34 9.95 20.41
C GLU A 161 12.67 9.18 20.31
#